data_AF-A0A7C5DAH3-F1
#
_entry.id   AF-A0A7C5DAH3-F1
#
_cell.length_a   1.000
_cell.length_b   1.000
_cell.length_c   1.000
_cell.angle_alpha   90.00
_cell.angle_beta   90.00
_cell.angle_gamma   90.00
#
_symmetry.space_group_name_H-M   'P 1'
#
loop_
_entity.id
_entity.type
_entity.pdbx_description
1 polymer ?
#
loop_
_entity_poly.entity_id
_entity_poly.type
_entity_poly.pdbx_seq_one_letter_code
_entity_poly.pdbx_strand_id
1 'polypeptide(L)'
;MKIEEEIKGRFRNEYHKGLINLMYTVKQISYQFLQFLKKHKITEPQYNILRILRGAKPLQQVSINYLKERMLDKSPDVSRIIDRLLEKGYIERKENALD
;
A
#
# COMPACT_ATOMS: atom_id res chain seq x y z
N MET A 1 14.88 -0.50 -22.95
CA MET A 1 13.52 0.01 -23.17
C MET A 1 13.60 1.52 -23.27
N LYS A 2 13.08 2.13 -24.34
CA LYS A 2 13.03 3.60 -24.49
C LYS A 2 11.61 4.08 -24.21
N ILE A 3 11.46 5.03 -23.29
CA ILE A 3 10.13 5.51 -22.86
C ILE A 3 9.34 6.15 -24.01
N GLU A 4 10.06 6.68 -25.00
CA GLU A 4 9.53 7.27 -26.23
C GLU A 4 8.76 6.25 -27.08
N GLU A 5 9.23 5.00 -27.12
CA GLU A 5 8.63 3.91 -27.89
C GLU A 5 7.34 3.41 -27.23
N GLU A 6 7.30 3.45 -25.89
CA GLU A 6 6.22 2.93 -25.07
C GLU A 6 5.03 3.90 -24.99
N ILE A 7 5.31 5.19 -24.76
CA ILE A 7 4.26 6.22 -24.55
C ILE A 7 3.83 6.85 -25.88
N LYS A 8 4.63 6.70 -26.95
CA LYS A 8 4.38 7.30 -28.27
C LYS A 8 4.04 8.79 -28.18
N GLY A 9 4.73 9.51 -27.29
CA GLY A 9 4.45 10.91 -26.94
C GLY A 9 5.64 11.83 -27.13
N ARG A 10 5.38 13.14 -27.15
CA ARG A 10 6.42 14.18 -27.16
C ARG A 10 6.74 14.61 -25.75
N PHE A 11 8.03 14.81 -25.46
CA PHE A 11 8.50 15.35 -24.18
C PHE A 11 8.89 16.81 -24.35
N ARG A 12 8.57 17.63 -23.34
CA ARG A 12 8.90 19.08 -23.35
C ARG A 12 10.41 19.31 -23.22
N ASN A 13 11.08 18.47 -22.44
CA ASN A 13 12.53 18.48 -22.16
C ASN A 13 12.92 17.15 -21.46
N GLU A 14 14.22 16.95 -21.22
CA GLU A 14 14.73 15.72 -20.57
C GLU A 14 14.23 15.55 -19.13
N TYR A 15 13.96 16.64 -18.39
CA TYR A 15 13.38 16.55 -17.04
C TYR A 15 11.95 15.97 -17.08
N HIS A 16 11.10 16.49 -17.97
CA HIS A 16 9.75 15.99 -18.17
C HIS A 16 9.75 14.52 -18.61
N LYS A 17 10.69 14.15 -19.49
CA LYS A 17 10.92 12.77 -19.91
C LYS A 17 11.32 11.86 -18.76
N GLY A 18 12.27 12.30 -17.92
CA GLY A 18 12.70 11.57 -16.73
C GLY A 18 11.55 11.34 -15.74
N LEU A 19 10.73 12.38 -15.48
CA LEU A 19 9.56 12.29 -14.62
C LEU A 19 8.55 11.26 -15.15
N ILE A 20 8.22 11.33 -16.44
CA ILE A 20 7.31 10.36 -17.07
C ILE A 20 7.90 8.94 -17.00
N ASN A 21 9.19 8.78 -17.26
CA ASN A 21 9.85 7.48 -17.21
C ASN A 21 9.79 6.86 -15.80
N LEU A 22 9.99 7.68 -14.76
CA LEU A 22 9.85 7.24 -13.37
C LEU A 22 8.41 6.82 -13.08
N MET A 23 7.42 7.65 -13.44
CA MET A 23 6.01 7.31 -13.25
C MET A 23 5.61 6.03 -13.99
N TYR A 24 6.10 5.84 -15.22
CA TYR A 24 5.86 4.63 -16.00
C TYR A 24 6.43 3.40 -15.29
N THR A 25 7.68 3.50 -14.83
CA THR A 25 8.37 2.42 -14.12
C THR A 25 7.61 2.04 -12.84
N VAL A 26 7.21 3.03 -12.04
CA VAL A 26 6.40 2.81 -10.84
C VAL A 26 5.10 2.09 -11.19
N LYS A 27 4.38 2.53 -12.24
CA LYS A 27 3.12 1.88 -12.66
C LYS A 27 3.31 0.41 -13.07
N GLN A 28 4.38 0.08 -13.78
CA GLN A 28 4.66 -1.31 -14.18
C GLN A 28 4.90 -2.20 -12.96
N ILE A 29 5.71 -1.73 -12.01
CA ILE A 29 6.00 -2.46 -10.76
C ILE A 29 4.72 -2.59 -9.91
N SER A 30 3.98 -1.48 -9.72
CA SER A 30 2.72 -1.46 -9.00
C SER A 30 1.69 -2.40 -9.62
N TYR A 31 1.60 -2.46 -10.96
CA TYR A 31 0.68 -3.39 -11.63
C TYR A 31 1.00 -4.85 -11.27
N GLN A 32 2.25 -5.27 -11.39
CA GLN A 32 2.66 -6.64 -11.03
C GLN A 32 2.40 -6.94 -9.56
N PHE A 33 2.71 -5.99 -8.68
CA PHE A 33 2.45 -6.09 -7.25
C PHE A 33 0.94 -6.25 -6.96
N LEU A 34 0.08 -5.46 -7.59
CA LEU A 34 -1.37 -5.58 -7.46
C LEU A 34 -1.89 -6.93 -7.99
N GLN A 35 -1.36 -7.44 -9.10
CA GLN A 35 -1.73 -8.78 -9.58
C GLN A 35 -1.30 -9.87 -8.59
N PHE A 36 -0.16 -9.72 -7.93
CA PHE A 36 0.26 -10.63 -6.86
C PHE A 36 -0.70 -10.58 -5.67
N LEU A 37 -1.08 -9.39 -5.20
CA LEU A 37 -2.02 -9.23 -4.08
C LEU A 37 -3.41 -9.82 -4.36
N LYS A 38 -3.88 -9.78 -5.61
CA LYS A 38 -5.16 -10.40 -6.01
C LYS A 38 -5.22 -11.90 -5.70
N LYS A 39 -4.10 -12.62 -5.80
CA LYS A 39 -4.02 -14.05 -5.45
C LYS A 39 -4.36 -14.31 -3.98
N HIS A 40 -4.11 -13.33 -3.11
CA HIS A 40 -4.40 -13.36 -1.68
C HIS A 40 -5.73 -12.67 -1.33
N LYS A 41 -6.47 -12.17 -2.34
CA LYS A 41 -7.72 -11.42 -2.18
C LYS A 41 -7.57 -10.21 -1.25
N ILE A 42 -6.41 -9.53 -1.26
CA ILE A 42 -6.18 -8.31 -0.47
C ILE A 42 -5.84 -7.14 -1.37
N THR A 43 -6.13 -5.92 -0.89
CA THR A 43 -5.75 -4.67 -1.55
C THR A 43 -4.40 -4.16 -1.06
N GLU A 44 -3.80 -3.21 -1.77
CA GLU A 44 -2.55 -2.56 -1.34
C GLU A 44 -2.67 -1.86 0.03
N PRO A 45 -3.76 -1.13 0.35
CA PRO A 45 -3.96 -0.60 1.71
C PRO A 45 -4.04 -1.69 2.79
N GLN A 46 -4.70 -2.82 2.50
CA GLN A 46 -4.75 -3.97 3.41
C GLN A 46 -3.36 -4.56 3.64
N TYR A 47 -2.59 -4.75 2.56
CA TYR A 47 -1.20 -5.20 2.64
C TYR A 47 -0.33 -4.23 3.46
N ASN A 48 -0.53 -2.91 3.30
CA ASN A 48 0.21 -1.91 4.06
C ASN A 48 0.00 -2.08 5.57
N ILE A 49 -1.25 -2.24 6.01
CA ILE A 49 -1.55 -2.56 7.42
C ILE A 49 -0.80 -3.82 7.88
N LEU A 50 -0.87 -4.90 7.11
CA LEU A 50 -0.16 -6.15 7.43
C LEU A 50 1.36 -5.96 7.50
N ARG A 51 1.94 -5.10 6.65
CA ARG A 51 3.36 -4.75 6.67
C ARG A 51 3.76 -3.95 7.91
N ILE A 52 2.94 -2.96 8.29
CA ILE A 52 3.15 -2.17 9.50
C ILE A 52 3.11 -3.09 10.73
N LEU A 53 2.09 -3.96 10.82
CA LEU A 53 1.96 -4.95 11.90
C LEU A 53 3.16 -5.90 11.96
N ARG A 54 3.64 -6.38 10.81
CA ARG A 54 4.82 -7.25 10.74
C ARG A 54 6.08 -6.53 11.24
N GLY A 55 6.25 -5.25 10.91
CA GLY A 55 7.39 -4.42 11.33
C GLY A 55 7.33 -3.99 12.80
N ALA A 56 6.15 -3.98 13.41
CA ALA A 56 5.96 -3.61 14.81
C ALA A 56 6.37 -4.70 15.83
N LYS A 57 6.81 -5.89 15.38
CA LYS A 57 7.42 -6.89 16.30
C LYS A 57 8.66 -6.26 16.95
N PRO A 58 8.77 -6.21 18.29
CA PRO A 58 8.19 -7.13 19.29
C PRO A 58 6.94 -6.65 20.04
N LEU A 59 6.30 -5.52 19.69
CA LEU A 59 5.22 -4.90 20.48
C LEU A 59 3.96 -5.77 20.65
N GLN A 60 3.82 -6.88 19.90
CA GLN A 60 2.70 -7.84 19.87
C GLN A 60 1.31 -7.24 19.50
N GLN A 61 1.03 -5.99 19.85
CA GLN A 61 -0.23 -5.27 19.65
C GLN A 61 0.06 -3.80 19.33
N VAL A 62 -0.71 -3.20 18.44
CA VAL A 62 -0.62 -1.77 18.10
C VAL A 62 -2.01 -1.16 18.05
N SER A 63 -2.12 0.12 18.38
CA SER A 63 -3.39 0.84 18.30
C SER A 63 -3.77 1.17 16.86
N ILE A 64 -5.07 1.46 16.62
CA ILE A 64 -5.54 1.93 15.31
C ILE A 64 -4.86 3.25 14.93
N ASN A 65 -4.60 4.13 15.89
CA ASN A 65 -3.91 5.40 15.65
C ASN A 65 -2.46 5.18 15.18
N TYR A 66 -1.76 4.21 15.78
CA TYR A 66 -0.43 3.81 15.32
C TYR A 66 -0.43 3.36 13.86
N LEU A 67 -1.45 2.61 13.44
CA LEU A 67 -1.60 2.19 12.05
C LEU A 67 -1.85 3.39 11.13
N LYS A 68 -2.77 4.29 11.50
CA LYS A 68 -3.11 5.50 10.72
C LYS A 68 -1.90 6.39 10.45
N GLU A 69 -1.03 6.58 11.44
CA GLU A 69 0.17 7.41 11.31
C GLU A 69 1.22 6.85 10.35
N ARG A 70 1.27 5.52 10.19
CA ARG A 70 2.29 4.80 9.40
C ARG A 70 1.82 4.37 8.03
N MET A 71 0.53 4.49 7.73
CA MET A 71 0.02 4.20 6.39
C MET A 71 0.61 5.17 5.37
N LEU A 72 1.02 4.61 4.23
CA LEU A 72 1.56 5.37 3.10
C LEU A 72 0.48 6.28 2.50
N ASP A 73 -0.73 5.76 2.35
CA ASP A 73 -1.90 6.52 1.98
C ASP A 73 -2.69 6.89 3.23
N LYS A 74 -2.78 8.20 3.52
CA LYS A 74 -3.63 8.73 4.59
C LYS A 74 -5.11 8.67 4.17
N SER A 75 -5.65 7.46 4.10
CA SER A 75 -7.06 7.22 3.86
C SER A 75 -7.87 7.46 5.14
N PRO A 76 -9.03 8.13 5.10
CA PRO A 76 -9.91 8.25 6.25
C PRO A 76 -10.51 6.90 6.70
N ASP A 77 -10.51 5.90 5.81
CA ASP A 77 -11.25 4.63 5.98
C ASP A 77 -10.45 3.52 6.68
N VAL A 78 -9.39 3.84 7.43
CA VAL A 78 -8.50 2.81 8.03
C VAL A 78 -9.28 1.78 8.86
N SER A 79 -10.28 2.21 9.64
CA SER A 79 -11.12 1.29 10.43
C SER A 79 -11.81 0.25 9.55
N ARG A 80 -12.39 0.66 8.42
CA ARG A 80 -13.05 -0.24 7.47
C ARG A 80 -12.08 -1.21 6.79
N ILE A 81 -10.83 -0.80 6.61
CA ILE A 81 -9.77 -1.68 6.08
C ILE A 81 -9.40 -2.75 7.12
N ILE A 82 -9.31 -2.36 8.39
CA ILE A 82 -9.08 -3.26 9.53
C ILE A 82 -10.23 -4.28 9.66
N ASP A 83 -11.48 -3.83 9.62
CA ASP A 83 -12.65 -4.73 9.72
C ASP A 83 -12.63 -5.81 8.63
N ARG A 84 -12.33 -5.44 7.39
CA ARG A 84 -12.18 -6.39 6.28
C ARG A 84 -11.00 -7.37 6.47
N LEU A 85 -9.96 -6.99 7.18
CA LEU A 85 -8.83 -7.88 7.51
C LEU A 85 -9.20 -8.83 8.65
N LEU A 86 -10.00 -8.38 9.63
CA LEU A 86 -10.58 -9.20 10.70
C LEU A 86 -11.51 -10.27 10.11
N GLU A 87 -12.43 -9.88 9.21
CA GLU A 87 -13.32 -10.81 8.50
C GLU A 87 -12.56 -11.89 7.71
N LYS A 88 -11.35 -11.58 7.23
CA LYS A 88 -10.47 -12.51 6.52
C LYS A 88 -9.60 -13.37 7.44
N GLY A 89 -9.61 -13.11 8.75
CA GLY A 89 -8.76 -13.80 9.73
C GLY A 89 -7.27 -13.48 9.61
N TYR A 90 -6.89 -12.36 8.98
CA TYR A 90 -5.47 -11.98 8.84
C TYR A 90 -4.90 -11.23 10.04
N ILE A 91 -5.77 -10.69 10.90
CA ILE A 91 -5.42 -9.95 12.10
C ILE A 91 -6.39 -10.30 13.22
N GLU A 92 -6.01 -9.99 14.45
CA GLU A 92 -6.86 -10.07 15.64
C GLU A 92 -7.03 -8.68 16.23
N ARG A 93 -8.20 -8.43 16.83
CA ARG A 93 -8.49 -7.20 17.57
C ARG A 93 -8.73 -7.56 19.03
N LYS A 94 -8.06 -6.84 19.92
CA LYS A 94 -8.27 -6.91 21.36
C LYS A 94 -8.69 -5.54 21.86
N GLU A 95 -9.75 -5.48 22.66
CA GLU A 95 -10.10 -4.27 23.38
C GLU A 95 -9.10 -4.04 24.51
N ASN A 96 -8.67 -2.79 24.65
CA ASN A 96 -7.85 -2.39 25.78
C ASN A 96 -8.78 -2.20 26.98
N ALA A 97 -8.58 -2.96 28.05
CA ALA A 97 -9.44 -2.87 29.24
C ALA A 97 -9.16 -1.63 30.12
N LEU A 98 -8.14 -0.85 29.77
CA LEU A 98 -7.66 0.32 30.53
C LEU A 98 -8.02 1.66 29.87
N ASP A 99 -8.58 1.63 28.66
CA ASP A 99 -9.18 2.80 27.97
C ASP A 99 -10.71 2.71 28.04
#